data_AF-A0A3R6S1H2-F1
#
_entry.id   AF-A0A3R6S1H2-F1
#
_cell.length_a   1.000
_cell.length_b   1.000
_cell.length_c   1.000
_cell.angle_alpha   90.00
_cell.angle_beta   90.00
_cell.angle_gamma   90.00
#
_symmetry.space_group_name_H-M   'P 1'
#
loop_
_entity.id
_entity.type
_entity.pdbx_description
1 polymer ?
#
loop_
_entity_poly.entity_id
_entity_poly.type
_entity_poly.pdbx_seq_one_letter_code
_entity_poly.pdbx_strand_id
1 'polypeptide(L)'
;MKCKWGSCFILLIVIVITVFGIFEKRTYTNIAEDKSYLDELYVAQLPENICLEETENLSVNLPQVPVIIRVSVLGDVEHIGGTSRQLVKVEDVYKGTEPAVGQDIYLTCSRWSLSLYSEPYSIERGFVNIMEVGGEYLVFIENQVDGLGEKIPVYQVYVENAFTPIFSYQEHENNICETGGESTYVKYNQVCENEFFATTQKGMDALVGLKKEMIEKYNEK
;
A
#
# COMPACT_ATOMS: atom_id res chain seq x y z
N MET A 1 31.77 48.54 9.70
CA MET A 1 31.89 47.21 9.07
C MET A 1 31.01 46.10 9.67
N LYS A 2 30.07 46.37 10.59
CA LYS A 2 29.22 45.32 11.22
C LYS A 2 27.92 44.97 10.46
N CYS A 3 27.44 45.85 9.56
CA CYS A 3 26.18 45.64 8.82
C CYS A 3 26.25 44.60 7.68
N LYS A 4 27.44 44.34 7.10
CA LYS A 4 27.56 43.42 5.94
C LYS A 4 27.51 41.94 6.33
N TRP A 5 27.99 41.59 7.53
CA TRP A 5 28.00 40.20 8.01
C TRP A 5 26.60 39.70 8.42
N GLY A 6 25.79 40.56 9.04
CA GLY A 6 24.39 40.23 9.40
C GLY A 6 23.52 39.99 8.17
N SER A 7 23.65 40.80 7.11
CA SER A 7 22.92 40.58 5.86
C SER A 7 23.35 39.31 5.12
N CYS A 8 24.65 38.97 5.10
CA CYS A 8 25.11 37.71 4.53
C CYS A 8 24.58 36.48 5.27
N PHE A 9 24.48 36.55 6.60
CA PHE A 9 23.95 35.45 7.43
C PHE A 9 22.44 35.25 7.21
N ILE A 10 21.66 36.33 7.13
CA ILE A 10 20.22 36.26 6.82
C ILE A 10 20.00 35.71 5.41
N LEU A 11 20.79 36.16 4.42
CA LEU A 11 20.70 35.65 3.05
C LEU A 11 20.97 34.14 3.02
N LEU A 12 21.96 33.66 3.78
CA LEU A 12 22.29 32.24 3.86
C LEU A 12 21.16 31.43 4.51
N ILE A 13 20.55 31.93 5.58
CA ILE A 13 19.36 31.30 6.19
C ILE A 13 18.20 31.22 5.21
N VAL A 14 17.91 32.31 4.48
CA VAL A 14 16.84 32.33 3.47
C VAL A 14 17.11 31.32 2.37
N ILE A 15 18.36 31.19 1.91
CA ILE A 15 18.75 30.17 0.92
C ILE A 15 18.54 28.77 1.49
N VAL A 16 18.98 28.48 2.73
CA VAL A 16 18.79 27.17 3.36
C VAL A 16 17.31 26.82 3.49
N ILE A 17 16.48 27.76 3.97
CA ILE A 17 15.02 27.57 4.09
C ILE A 17 14.39 27.38 2.70
N THR A 18 14.84 28.11 1.68
CA THR A 18 14.32 27.99 0.31
C THR A 18 14.69 26.64 -0.30
N VAL A 19 15.94 26.20 -0.14
CA VAL A 19 16.40 24.89 -0.61
C VAL A 19 15.66 23.76 0.11
N PHE A 20 15.51 23.87 1.44
CA PHE A 20 14.72 22.93 2.23
C PHE A 20 13.26 22.90 1.77
N GLY A 21 12.64 24.08 1.58
CA GLY A 21 11.27 24.20 1.08
C GLY A 21 11.09 23.65 -0.33
N ILE A 22 12.07 23.76 -1.22
CA ILE A 22 12.04 23.14 -2.56
C ILE A 22 12.16 21.61 -2.46
N PHE A 23 13.02 21.11 -1.57
CA PHE A 23 13.17 19.67 -1.34
C PHE A 23 11.88 19.07 -0.77
N GLU A 24 11.30 19.72 0.24
CA GLU A 24 10.01 19.35 0.83
C GLU A 24 8.84 19.57 -0.14
N LYS A 25 8.87 20.58 -1.03
CA LYS A 25 7.80 20.77 -2.03
C LYS A 25 7.58 19.51 -2.90
N ARG A 26 8.60 18.69 -3.11
CA ARG A 26 8.47 17.41 -3.82
C ARG A 26 7.56 16.42 -3.10
N THR A 27 7.51 16.47 -1.76
CA THR A 27 6.66 15.62 -0.91
C THR A 27 5.20 16.11 -0.89
N TYR A 28 4.96 17.38 -1.25
CA TYR A 28 3.64 18.01 -1.34
C TYR A 28 3.09 18.15 -2.76
N THR A 29 3.90 17.87 -3.79
CA THR A 29 3.42 17.89 -5.17
C THR A 29 2.58 16.64 -5.39
N ASN A 30 1.32 16.81 -5.78
CA ASN A 30 0.45 15.67 -6.08
C ASN A 30 0.90 14.99 -7.38
N ILE A 31 1.91 14.12 -7.28
CA ILE A 31 2.41 13.38 -8.44
C ILE A 31 1.36 12.42 -9.01
N ALA A 32 0.34 12.06 -8.22
CA ALA A 32 -0.75 11.19 -8.64
C ALA A 32 -1.79 11.88 -9.52
N GLU A 33 -1.68 13.20 -9.76
CA GLU A 33 -2.53 13.90 -10.72
C GLU A 33 -2.35 13.37 -12.15
N ASP A 34 -1.12 12.95 -12.50
CA ASP A 34 -0.82 12.26 -13.75
C ASP A 34 -0.59 10.77 -13.48
N LYS A 35 -1.51 9.89 -13.91
CA LYS A 35 -1.43 8.44 -13.66
C LYS A 35 -0.14 7.80 -14.18
N SER A 36 0.56 8.41 -15.13
CA SER A 36 1.86 7.90 -15.61
C SER A 36 2.96 7.98 -14.55
N TYR A 37 2.73 8.62 -13.40
CA TYR A 37 3.72 8.64 -12.31
C TYR A 37 4.15 7.23 -11.89
N LEU A 38 3.24 6.25 -11.95
CA LEU A 38 3.50 4.86 -11.63
C LEU A 38 4.51 4.22 -12.60
N ASP A 39 4.61 4.69 -13.84
CA ASP A 39 5.52 4.12 -14.85
C ASP A 39 7.00 4.28 -14.48
N GLU A 40 7.30 5.30 -13.67
CA GLU A 40 8.64 5.63 -13.18
C GLU A 40 8.94 5.02 -11.81
N LEU A 41 7.95 4.41 -11.15
CA LEU A 41 8.11 3.82 -9.83
C LEU A 41 8.50 2.35 -9.88
N TYR A 42 9.10 1.91 -8.79
CA TYR A 42 9.48 0.53 -8.55
C TYR A 42 8.66 -0.08 -7.41
N VAL A 43 8.56 -1.40 -7.40
CA VAL A 43 7.99 -2.19 -6.30
C VAL A 43 8.96 -3.30 -5.91
N ALA A 44 9.03 -3.60 -4.62
CA ALA A 44 9.79 -4.74 -4.11
C ALA A 44 9.01 -6.04 -4.31
N GLN A 45 9.69 -7.09 -4.73
CA GLN A 45 9.16 -8.46 -4.74
C GLN A 45 9.54 -9.19 -3.45
N LEU A 46 8.63 -10.02 -2.94
CA LEU A 46 8.84 -10.81 -1.72
C LEU A 46 9.68 -12.06 -2.03
N PRO A 47 10.80 -12.30 -1.32
CA PRO A 47 11.61 -13.51 -1.48
C PRO A 47 10.84 -14.79 -1.17
N GLU A 48 11.13 -15.88 -1.89
CA GLU A 48 10.42 -17.17 -1.75
C GLU A 48 10.31 -17.66 -0.30
N ASN A 49 11.41 -17.65 0.46
CA ASN A 49 11.39 -18.12 1.84
C ASN A 49 10.45 -17.31 2.73
N ILE A 50 10.35 -15.99 2.47
CA ILE A 50 9.44 -15.11 3.19
C ILE A 50 8.01 -15.38 2.73
N CYS A 51 7.73 -15.56 1.44
CA CYS A 51 6.38 -15.96 0.99
C CYS A 51 5.87 -17.21 1.71
N LEU A 52 6.71 -18.26 1.79
CA LEU A 52 6.32 -19.52 2.42
C LEU A 52 6.04 -19.33 3.92
N GLU A 53 6.95 -18.70 4.66
CA GLU A 53 6.79 -18.42 6.09
C GLU A 53 5.57 -17.53 6.37
N GLU A 54 5.39 -16.46 5.59
CA GLU A 54 4.28 -15.53 5.75
C GLU A 54 2.94 -16.20 5.48
N THR A 55 2.84 -17.03 4.45
CA THR A 55 1.57 -17.72 4.13
C THR A 55 1.17 -18.74 5.19
N GLU A 56 2.13 -19.47 5.77
CA GLU A 56 1.88 -20.38 6.90
C GLU A 56 1.37 -19.62 8.12
N ASN A 57 2.02 -18.50 8.47
CA ASN A 57 1.62 -17.66 9.61
C ASN A 57 0.24 -17.02 9.38
N LEU A 58 0.01 -16.45 8.20
CA LEU A 58 -1.22 -15.73 7.87
C LEU A 58 -2.44 -16.64 7.77
N SER A 59 -2.30 -17.89 7.29
CA SER A 59 -3.40 -18.86 7.29
C SER A 59 -3.98 -19.07 8.70
N VAL A 60 -3.13 -19.05 9.73
CA VAL A 60 -3.53 -19.19 11.14
C VAL A 60 -4.04 -17.88 11.74
N ASN A 61 -3.36 -16.76 11.45
CA ASN A 61 -3.60 -15.48 12.13
C ASN A 61 -4.75 -14.67 11.52
N LEU A 62 -4.92 -14.68 10.20
CA LEU A 62 -5.95 -13.90 9.51
C LEU A 62 -7.37 -14.17 10.03
N PRO A 63 -7.77 -15.43 10.30
CA PRO A 63 -9.08 -15.71 10.91
C PRO A 63 -9.26 -15.11 12.32
N GLN A 64 -8.17 -14.80 13.03
CA GLN A 64 -8.20 -14.22 14.37
C GLN A 64 -8.29 -12.70 14.35
N VAL A 65 -8.03 -12.04 13.22
CA VAL A 65 -8.09 -10.59 13.05
C VAL A 65 -9.45 -10.02 13.50
N PRO A 66 -9.51 -8.85 14.17
CA PRO A 66 -10.75 -8.34 14.78
C PRO A 66 -11.89 -8.14 13.79
N VAL A 67 -11.58 -7.66 12.59
CA VAL A 67 -12.57 -7.26 11.58
C VAL A 67 -12.19 -7.86 10.23
N ILE A 68 -13.16 -8.50 9.56
CA ILE A 68 -13.00 -9.13 8.25
C ILE A 68 -14.19 -8.71 7.39
N ILE A 69 -13.91 -8.03 6.28
CA ILE A 69 -14.94 -7.42 5.44
C ILE A 69 -14.71 -7.69 3.96
N ARG A 70 -15.78 -7.62 3.19
CA ARG A 70 -15.72 -7.47 1.73
C ARG A 70 -15.97 -6.01 1.38
N VAL A 71 -15.19 -5.48 0.45
CA VAL A 71 -15.31 -4.09 0.00
C VAL A 71 -15.34 -3.98 -1.51
N SER A 72 -15.96 -2.92 -2.02
CA SER A 72 -15.80 -2.47 -3.41
C SER A 72 -14.99 -1.18 -3.45
N VAL A 73 -14.07 -1.04 -4.41
CA VAL A 73 -13.18 0.12 -4.49
C VAL A 73 -13.88 1.29 -5.17
N LEU A 74 -13.93 2.45 -4.50
CA LEU A 74 -14.63 3.64 -4.99
C LEU A 74 -13.68 4.66 -5.66
N GLY A 75 -12.42 4.70 -5.25
CA GLY A 75 -11.47 5.71 -5.69
C GLY A 75 -10.08 5.17 -5.98
N ASP A 76 -9.33 5.93 -6.78
CA ASP A 76 -7.90 5.72 -6.98
C ASP A 76 -7.14 5.84 -5.64
N VAL A 77 -5.90 5.33 -5.59
CA VAL A 77 -5.05 5.51 -4.41
C VAL A 77 -4.76 7.00 -4.18
N GLU A 78 -4.89 7.44 -2.93
CA GLU A 78 -4.52 8.76 -2.48
C GLU A 78 -3.21 8.69 -1.70
N HIS A 79 -2.22 9.48 -2.12
CA HIS A 79 -0.98 9.64 -1.37
C HIS A 79 -1.06 10.91 -0.52
N ILE A 80 -0.93 10.73 0.79
CA ILE A 80 -0.92 11.82 1.78
C ILE A 80 0.42 11.78 2.51
N GLY A 81 0.84 12.89 3.13
CA GLY A 81 2.21 13.03 3.67
C GLY A 81 2.68 11.82 4.51
N GLY A 82 3.53 10.97 3.92
CA GLY A 82 4.11 9.78 4.56
C GLY A 82 3.27 8.50 4.51
N THR A 83 2.06 8.50 3.92
CA THR A 83 1.25 7.28 3.77
C THR A 83 0.39 7.27 2.50
N SER A 84 -0.30 6.16 2.24
CA SER A 84 -1.32 6.09 1.18
C SER A 84 -2.60 5.49 1.74
N ARG A 85 -3.73 5.89 1.17
CA ARG A 85 -5.04 5.38 1.52
C ARG A 85 -5.88 5.16 0.27
N GLN A 86 -6.94 4.38 0.37
CA GLN A 86 -7.84 4.15 -0.75
C GLN A 86 -9.29 4.07 -0.27
N LEU A 87 -10.18 4.78 -0.96
CA LEU A 87 -11.59 4.86 -0.62
C LEU A 87 -12.32 3.61 -1.10
N VAL A 88 -13.04 2.97 -0.19
CA VAL A 88 -13.82 1.76 -0.47
C VAL A 88 -15.19 1.82 0.19
N LYS A 89 -16.12 1.01 -0.31
CA LYS A 89 -17.42 0.78 0.30
C LYS A 89 -17.47 -0.60 0.92
N VAL A 90 -17.98 -0.71 2.14
CA VAL A 90 -18.20 -2.00 2.80
C VAL A 90 -19.39 -2.70 2.17
N GLU A 91 -19.17 -3.83 1.51
CA GLU A 91 -20.22 -4.64 0.88
C GLU A 91 -20.73 -5.75 1.80
N ASP A 92 -19.86 -6.26 2.68
CA ASP A 92 -20.21 -7.31 3.64
C ASP A 92 -19.28 -7.27 4.86
N VAL A 93 -19.77 -7.78 5.99
CA VAL A 93 -18.99 -7.90 7.22
C VAL A 93 -19.07 -9.35 7.69
N TYR A 94 -17.96 -10.07 7.54
CA TYR A 94 -17.85 -11.48 7.94
C TYR A 94 -17.48 -11.61 9.42
N LYS A 95 -16.75 -10.64 9.96
CA LYS A 95 -16.34 -10.58 11.36
C LYS A 95 -16.17 -9.13 11.79
N GLY A 96 -16.51 -8.84 13.04
CA GLY A 96 -16.47 -7.49 13.61
C GLY A 96 -17.85 -6.85 13.71
N THR A 97 -17.92 -5.67 14.31
CA THR A 97 -19.18 -4.88 14.45
C THR A 97 -19.11 -3.55 13.70
N GLU A 98 -17.91 -3.05 13.45
CA GLU A 98 -17.63 -1.88 12.63
C GLU A 98 -16.45 -2.21 11.71
N PRO A 99 -16.41 -1.66 10.48
CA PRO A 99 -17.39 -0.74 9.87
C PRO A 99 -18.70 -1.43 9.46
N ALA A 100 -19.76 -0.64 9.22
CA ALA A 100 -21.07 -1.16 8.86
C ALA A 100 -21.21 -1.41 7.35
N VAL A 101 -22.06 -2.37 6.96
CA VAL A 101 -22.40 -2.60 5.55
C VAL A 101 -23.00 -1.34 4.93
N GLY A 102 -22.53 -1.00 3.72
CA GLY A 102 -22.91 0.19 2.96
C GLY A 102 -22.12 1.45 3.32
N GLN A 103 -21.25 1.40 4.33
CA GLN A 103 -20.44 2.52 4.77
C GLN A 103 -19.24 2.73 3.84
N ASP A 104 -18.95 4.00 3.52
CA ASP A 104 -17.71 4.38 2.86
C ASP A 104 -16.61 4.54 3.93
N ILE A 105 -15.44 3.96 3.67
CA ILE A 105 -14.28 4.02 4.56
C ILE A 105 -13.00 4.23 3.74
N TYR A 106 -11.98 4.80 4.36
CA TYR A 106 -10.62 4.72 3.83
C TYR A 106 -9.90 3.51 4.43
N LEU A 107 -9.31 2.70 3.57
CA LEU A 107 -8.30 1.74 3.98
C LEU A 107 -6.92 2.38 3.93
N THR A 108 -6.13 2.17 4.97
CA THR A 108 -4.71 2.55 5.03
C THR A 108 -3.89 1.39 5.59
N CYS A 109 -2.58 1.43 5.36
CA CYS A 109 -1.64 0.55 6.00
C CYS A 109 -0.37 1.34 6.33
N SER A 110 0.27 1.03 7.45
CA SER A 110 1.47 1.74 7.91
C SER A 110 2.67 1.47 7.01
N ARG A 111 2.60 0.44 6.16
CA ARG A 111 3.58 0.13 5.11
C ARG A 111 3.27 0.82 3.78
N TRP A 112 2.10 1.43 3.64
CA TRP A 112 1.73 2.08 2.38
C TRP A 112 2.35 3.46 2.30
N SER A 113 3.23 3.69 1.35
CA SER A 113 3.89 5.00 1.18
C SER A 113 4.52 5.15 -0.20
N LEU A 114 4.80 6.39 -0.58
CA LEU A 114 5.72 6.69 -1.68
C LEU A 114 7.10 6.97 -1.12
N SER A 115 8.11 6.24 -1.59
CA SER A 115 9.51 6.49 -1.29
C SER A 115 10.14 7.30 -2.41
N LEU A 116 10.21 8.61 -2.24
CA LEU A 116 10.75 9.56 -3.22
C LEU A 116 12.10 10.19 -2.80
N TYR A 117 12.67 9.72 -1.69
CA TYR A 117 13.88 10.29 -1.10
C TYR A 117 15.17 9.60 -1.56
N SER A 118 15.09 8.35 -2.00
CA SER A 118 16.21 7.54 -2.46
C SER A 118 15.85 6.84 -3.76
N GLU A 119 16.80 6.75 -4.70
CA GLU A 119 16.61 5.96 -5.91
C GLU A 119 16.84 4.46 -5.64
N PRO A 120 16.06 3.56 -6.27
CA PRO A 120 14.94 3.87 -7.15
C PRO A 120 13.73 4.41 -6.38
N TYR A 121 12.99 5.35 -6.98
CA TYR A 121 11.71 5.78 -6.42
C TYR A 121 10.74 4.61 -6.41
N SER A 122 10.09 4.37 -5.27
CA SER A 122 9.23 3.21 -5.10
C SER A 122 7.86 3.57 -4.54
N ILE A 123 6.92 2.68 -4.81
CA ILE A 123 5.64 2.63 -4.12
C ILE A 123 5.65 1.39 -3.21
N GLU A 124 5.52 1.64 -1.91
CA GLU A 124 5.44 0.59 -0.91
C GLU A 124 3.97 0.26 -0.67
N ARG A 125 3.59 -1.00 -0.86
CA ARG A 125 2.21 -1.49 -0.68
C ARG A 125 2.11 -2.77 0.15
N GLY A 126 3.23 -3.26 0.67
CA GLY A 126 3.29 -4.54 1.40
C GLY A 126 3.06 -5.74 0.48
N PHE A 127 3.74 -5.74 -0.68
CA PHE A 127 3.80 -6.85 -1.64
C PHE A 127 2.47 -7.22 -2.33
N VAL A 128 1.46 -6.36 -2.21
CA VAL A 128 0.21 -6.40 -2.98
C VAL A 128 0.09 -5.17 -3.86
N ASN A 129 -0.66 -5.26 -4.94
CA ASN A 129 -0.85 -4.14 -5.85
C ASN A 129 -1.89 -3.12 -5.33
N ILE A 130 -2.00 -1.99 -6.03
CA ILE A 130 -3.07 -1.02 -5.87
C ILE A 130 -4.39 -1.71 -6.17
N MET A 131 -5.41 -1.51 -5.33
CA MET A 131 -6.73 -2.09 -5.59
C MET A 131 -7.36 -1.40 -6.80
N GLU A 132 -7.97 -2.16 -7.70
CA GLU A 132 -8.59 -1.64 -8.91
C GLU A 132 -9.93 -0.99 -8.60
N VAL A 133 -10.18 0.20 -9.16
CA VAL A 133 -11.46 0.90 -9.00
C VAL A 133 -12.60 0.06 -9.59
N GLY A 134 -13.64 -0.17 -8.80
CA GLY A 134 -14.75 -1.06 -9.13
C GLY A 134 -14.49 -2.55 -8.85
N GLY A 135 -13.27 -2.94 -8.48
CA GLY A 135 -12.96 -4.28 -8.02
C GLY A 135 -13.50 -4.56 -6.61
N GLU A 136 -13.76 -5.83 -6.32
CA GLU A 136 -14.16 -6.31 -4.99
C GLU A 136 -13.00 -7.04 -4.31
N TYR A 137 -12.81 -6.79 -3.02
CA TYR A 137 -11.70 -7.31 -2.24
C TYR A 137 -12.13 -7.82 -0.86
N LEU A 138 -11.51 -8.91 -0.41
CA LEU A 138 -11.54 -9.39 0.97
C LEU A 138 -10.42 -8.71 1.75
N VAL A 139 -10.76 -8.06 2.87
CA VAL A 139 -9.86 -7.22 3.64
C VAL A 139 -9.89 -7.59 5.12
N PHE A 140 -8.70 -7.68 5.72
CA PHE A 140 -8.48 -7.98 7.13
C PHE A 140 -8.04 -6.71 7.87
N ILE A 141 -8.84 -6.24 8.82
CA ILE A 141 -8.68 -4.95 9.50
C ILE A 141 -8.28 -5.15 10.96
N GLU A 142 -7.25 -4.42 11.39
CA GLU A 142 -6.78 -4.42 12.77
C GLU A 142 -7.64 -3.52 13.66
N ASN A 143 -7.76 -2.24 13.27
CA ASN A 143 -8.50 -1.24 14.04
C ASN A 143 -8.80 0.02 13.20
N GLN A 144 -9.69 0.86 13.70
CA GLN A 144 -9.86 2.23 13.22
C GLN A 144 -8.68 3.10 13.70
N VAL A 145 -8.22 4.03 12.87
CA VAL A 145 -7.15 4.98 13.19
C VAL A 145 -7.61 6.43 13.02
N ASP A 146 -6.88 7.37 13.61
CA ASP A 146 -7.14 8.80 13.45
C ASP A 146 -6.84 9.23 12.00
N GLY A 147 -7.87 9.72 11.30
CA GLY A 147 -7.78 10.22 9.93
C GLY A 147 -7.28 11.64 9.80
N LEU A 148 -6.75 12.26 10.86
CA LEU A 148 -6.21 13.63 10.88
C LEU A 148 -7.23 14.68 10.43
N GLY A 149 -8.48 14.54 10.88
CA GLY A 149 -9.60 15.42 10.52
C GLY A 149 -10.40 15.00 9.29
N GLU A 150 -10.10 13.84 8.71
CA GLU A 150 -10.93 13.19 7.71
C GLU A 150 -12.33 12.87 8.26
N LYS A 151 -13.37 13.13 7.48
CA LYS A 151 -14.77 12.85 7.88
C LYS A 151 -15.14 11.40 7.66
N ILE A 152 -14.56 10.79 6.64
CA ILE A 152 -14.71 9.37 6.32
C ILE A 152 -13.82 8.57 7.27
N PRO A 153 -14.34 7.59 8.02
CA PRO A 153 -13.54 6.77 8.92
C PRO A 153 -12.39 6.07 8.21
N VAL A 154 -11.21 6.09 8.84
CA VAL A 154 -9.99 5.49 8.33
C VAL A 154 -9.68 4.22 9.12
N TYR A 155 -9.49 3.10 8.43
CA TYR A 155 -9.20 1.79 9.02
C TYR A 155 -7.84 1.29 8.58
N GLN A 156 -7.11 0.76 9.55
CA GLN A 156 -5.80 0.13 9.39
C GLN A 156 -5.98 -1.33 9.00
N VAL A 157 -5.45 -1.71 7.84
CA VAL A 157 -5.32 -3.11 7.41
C VAL A 157 -4.32 -3.81 8.31
N TYR A 158 -4.52 -5.09 8.61
CA TYR A 158 -3.66 -5.88 9.51
C TYR A 158 -2.18 -5.90 9.09
N VAL A 159 -1.27 -5.71 10.07
CA VAL A 159 0.15 -5.37 9.82
C VAL A 159 1.17 -6.28 10.50
N GLU A 160 0.83 -7.33 11.24
CA GLU A 160 1.86 -8.09 12.00
C GLU A 160 2.99 -8.72 11.13
N ASN A 161 2.76 -8.85 9.83
CA ASN A 161 3.58 -9.59 8.86
C ASN A 161 4.01 -8.70 7.68
N ALA A 162 5.01 -9.11 6.88
CA ALA A 162 5.52 -8.29 5.76
C ALA A 162 4.46 -8.00 4.68
N PHE A 163 3.54 -8.94 4.48
CA PHE A 163 2.48 -8.92 3.48
C PHE A 163 1.23 -8.17 3.97
N THR A 164 0.61 -7.37 3.10
CA THR A 164 -0.67 -6.70 3.40
C THR A 164 -1.84 -7.59 2.95
N PRO A 165 -2.67 -8.13 3.87
CA PRO A 165 -3.70 -9.12 3.56
C PRO A 165 -4.95 -8.49 2.94
N ILE A 166 -4.85 -8.17 1.66
CA ILE A 166 -5.95 -7.76 0.80
C ILE A 166 -5.97 -8.70 -0.40
N PHE A 167 -7.12 -9.32 -0.65
CA PHE A 167 -7.27 -10.32 -1.70
C PHE A 167 -8.40 -9.93 -2.64
N SER A 168 -8.12 -9.83 -3.94
CA SER A 168 -9.14 -9.56 -4.94
C SER A 168 -10.04 -10.78 -5.13
N TYR A 169 -11.35 -10.56 -5.29
CA TYR A 169 -12.25 -11.63 -5.73
C TYR A 169 -12.06 -11.99 -7.21
N GLN A 170 -11.34 -11.17 -7.98
CA GLN A 170 -10.99 -11.46 -9.37
C GLN A 170 -9.70 -12.28 -9.45
N GLU A 171 -9.63 -13.17 -10.44
CA GLU A 171 -8.40 -13.90 -10.77
C GLU A 171 -7.44 -13.00 -11.55
N HIS A 172 -6.17 -13.02 -11.19
CA HIS A 172 -5.12 -12.24 -11.85
C HIS A 172 -4.06 -13.17 -12.43
N GLU A 173 -3.62 -12.89 -13.65
CA GLU A 173 -2.45 -13.54 -14.24
C GLU A 173 -1.19 -12.86 -13.73
N ASN A 174 -0.67 -13.36 -12.62
CA ASN A 174 0.52 -12.81 -11.98
C ASN A 174 1.79 -13.24 -12.72
N ASN A 175 2.62 -12.27 -13.11
CA ASN A 175 3.88 -12.49 -13.79
C ASN A 175 5.07 -12.39 -12.83
N ILE A 176 6.04 -13.31 -12.96
CA ILE A 176 7.32 -13.19 -12.25
C ILE A 176 8.27 -12.34 -13.09
N CYS A 177 8.80 -11.28 -12.50
CA CYS A 177 9.82 -10.46 -13.12
C CYS A 177 11.19 -10.79 -12.50
N GLU A 178 12.09 -11.35 -13.30
CA GLU A 178 13.44 -11.67 -12.83
C GLU A 178 14.19 -10.40 -12.42
N THR A 179 14.85 -10.48 -11.27
CA THR A 179 15.73 -9.42 -10.79
C THR A 179 17.18 -9.79 -11.12
N GLY A 180 18.04 -8.79 -11.34
CA GLY A 180 19.47 -9.01 -11.55
C GLY A 180 20.24 -9.53 -10.33
N GLY A 181 19.56 -9.91 -9.24
CA GLY A 181 20.16 -10.42 -8.00
C GLY A 181 20.70 -9.35 -7.04
N GLU A 182 20.84 -8.09 -7.47
CA GLU A 182 21.31 -6.98 -6.63
C GLU A 182 20.21 -6.37 -5.75
N SER A 183 18.95 -6.52 -6.15
CA SER A 183 17.79 -6.04 -5.39
C SER A 183 16.55 -6.88 -5.72
N THR A 184 15.50 -6.77 -4.90
CA THR A 184 14.19 -7.36 -5.21
C THR A 184 13.26 -6.40 -5.98
N TYR A 185 13.73 -5.19 -6.29
CA TYR A 185 12.92 -4.15 -6.91
C TYR A 185 12.81 -4.34 -8.42
N VAL A 186 11.60 -4.16 -8.95
CA VAL A 186 11.29 -4.16 -10.39
C VAL A 186 10.45 -2.94 -10.75
N LYS A 187 10.45 -2.55 -12.02
CA LYS A 187 9.61 -1.42 -12.45
C LYS A 187 8.15 -1.81 -12.33
N TYR A 188 7.34 -0.89 -11.79
CA TYR A 188 5.92 -1.13 -11.57
C TYR A 188 5.20 -1.49 -12.87
N ASN A 189 5.49 -0.84 -13.99
CA ASN A 189 4.89 -1.14 -15.29
C ASN A 189 5.15 -2.56 -15.84
N GLN A 190 6.13 -3.30 -15.29
CA GLN A 190 6.38 -4.70 -15.65
C GLN A 190 5.47 -5.67 -14.90
N VAL A 191 4.88 -5.22 -13.79
CA VAL A 191 4.09 -6.02 -12.86
C VAL A 191 2.77 -5.35 -12.47
N CYS A 192 2.34 -4.31 -13.20
CA CYS A 192 1.19 -3.49 -12.85
C CYS A 192 -0.15 -4.22 -12.93
N GLU A 193 -0.19 -5.35 -13.63
CA GLU A 193 -1.36 -6.24 -13.74
C GLU A 193 -1.34 -7.38 -12.70
N ASN A 194 -0.26 -7.49 -11.91
CA ASN A 194 -0.19 -8.49 -10.86
C ASN A 194 -1.08 -8.09 -9.67
N GLU A 195 -1.55 -9.08 -8.93
CA GLU A 195 -2.12 -8.87 -7.60
C GLU A 195 -1.03 -8.86 -6.52
N PHE A 196 -0.03 -9.74 -6.66
CA PHE A 196 1.05 -9.93 -5.71
C PHE A 196 2.43 -9.75 -6.33
N PHE A 197 3.43 -9.45 -5.52
CA PHE A 197 4.82 -9.31 -5.95
C PHE A 197 5.72 -10.33 -5.25
N ALA A 198 6.20 -11.33 -5.99
CA ALA A 198 7.06 -12.40 -5.47
C ALA A 198 8.22 -12.69 -6.43
N THR A 199 9.38 -13.07 -5.89
CA THR A 199 10.59 -13.29 -6.71
C THR A 199 10.60 -14.60 -7.49
N THR A 200 9.75 -15.57 -7.12
CA THR A 200 9.69 -16.90 -7.75
C THR A 200 8.24 -17.35 -7.92
N GLN A 201 8.01 -18.25 -8.90
CA GLN A 201 6.69 -18.85 -9.11
C GLN A 201 6.20 -19.59 -7.87
N LYS A 202 7.08 -20.30 -7.16
CA LYS A 202 6.72 -21.03 -5.95
C LYS A 202 6.27 -20.09 -4.83
N GLY A 203 6.92 -18.93 -4.67
CA GLY A 203 6.47 -17.90 -3.74
C GLY A 203 5.11 -17.30 -4.14
N MET A 204 4.89 -17.07 -5.43
CA MET A 204 3.61 -16.60 -5.97
C MET A 204 2.49 -17.62 -5.74
N ASP A 205 2.74 -18.91 -6.02
CA ASP A 205 1.78 -19.99 -5.83
C ASP A 205 1.34 -20.11 -4.37
N ALA A 206 2.25 -19.85 -3.41
CA ALA A 206 1.92 -19.82 -1.99
C ALA A 206 0.98 -18.65 -1.64
N LEU A 207 1.24 -17.44 -2.15
CA LEU A 207 0.37 -16.27 -1.94
C LEU A 207 -1.01 -16.46 -2.58
N VAL A 208 -1.06 -17.00 -3.81
CA VAL A 208 -2.32 -17.36 -4.48
C VAL A 208 -3.05 -18.48 -3.74
N GLY A 209 -2.33 -19.44 -3.16
CA GLY A 209 -2.88 -20.49 -2.30
C GLY A 209 -3.55 -19.92 -1.06
N LEU A 210 -2.87 -19.01 -0.34
CA LEU A 210 -3.43 -18.30 0.81
C LEU A 210 -4.68 -17.50 0.43
N LYS A 211 -4.63 -16.76 -0.68
CA LYS A 211 -5.81 -16.06 -1.23
C LYS A 211 -7.00 -17.00 -1.38
N LYS A 212 -6.79 -18.14 -2.05
CA LYS A 212 -7.87 -19.12 -2.31
C LYS A 212 -8.45 -19.65 -1.00
N GLU A 213 -7.60 -20.02 -0.05
CA GLU A 213 -8.02 -20.47 1.26
C GLU A 213 -8.88 -19.41 1.99
N MET A 214 -8.43 -18.15 2.01
CA MET A 214 -9.15 -17.07 2.68
C MET A 214 -10.47 -16.74 1.96
N ILE A 215 -10.48 -16.67 0.63
CA ILE A 215 -11.70 -16.43 -0.13
C ILE A 215 -12.70 -17.55 0.09
N GLU A 216 -12.30 -18.83 -0.02
CA GLU A 216 -13.19 -19.99 0.20
C GLU A 216 -13.83 -19.92 1.60
N LYS A 217 -13.03 -19.62 2.62
CA LYS A 217 -13.49 -19.51 4.01
C LYS A 217 -14.55 -18.43 4.25
N TYR A 218 -14.54 -17.36 3.46
CA TYR A 218 -15.45 -16.21 3.62
C TYR A 218 -16.42 -16.03 2.44
N ASN A 219 -16.43 -16.92 1.44
CA ASN A 219 -17.40 -16.92 0.34
C ASN A 219 -18.66 -17.74 0.63
N GLU A 220 -18.63 -18.64 1.61
CA GLU A 220 -19.82 -19.45 1.97
C GLU A 220 -20.84 -18.60 2.75
N LYS A 221 -21.90 -18.16 2.06
CA LYS A 221 -23.17 -17.74 2.67
C LYS A 221 -24.25 -18.78 2.38
#